data_AF-A0A6N7KJX1-F1
#
_entry.id   AF-A0A6N7KJX1-F1
#
_cell.length_a   1.000
_cell.length_b   1.000
_cell.length_c   1.000
_cell.angle_alpha   90.00
_cell.angle_beta   90.00
_cell.angle_gamma   90.00
#
_symmetry.space_group_name_H-M   'P 1'
#
loop_
_entity.id
_entity.type
_entity.pdbx_description
1 polymer ?
#
loop_
_entity_poly.entity_id
_entity_poly.type
_entity_poly.pdbx_seq_one_letter_code
_entity_poly.pdbx_strand_id
1 'polypeptide(L)'
;MRLRRPAAPGIVLASVLTVLILVNLADNGLLPSLGLANAALTIAVLTVIVWWAGGTRDDVALGRGTIRRGAIWAAALIGVVATVYLVAALLPFTRELFSDRRSAHLPGGEVALRVFVAVPLGTVLLEEYAFRGVLYGLIRRYRGTVTATVTSSLLFGLWHVLPSLHVATQKPALTAVFGHTPVGAVIADLGAVLFTSAAGVLFCELRRRSDSLLAPIGLHWATNALGYLAAYALTRLA
;
A
#
# COMPACT_ATOMS: atom_id res chain seq x y z
N MET A 1 3.12 -23.25 -18.50
CA MET A 1 4.34 -23.67 -19.22
C MET A 1 5.55 -23.03 -18.57
N ARG A 2 6.56 -23.79 -18.14
CA ARG A 2 7.83 -23.20 -17.65
C ARG A 2 8.70 -22.86 -18.86
N LEU A 3 9.21 -21.63 -18.94
CA LEU A 3 10.10 -21.22 -20.02
C LEU A 3 11.42 -22.01 -19.94
N ARG A 4 11.95 -22.42 -21.10
CA ARG A 4 13.19 -23.20 -21.20
C ARG A 4 14.44 -22.41 -20.78
N ARG A 5 14.39 -21.07 -20.79
CA ARG A 5 15.44 -20.16 -20.31
C ARG A 5 14.79 -18.94 -19.65
N PRO A 6 14.79 -18.81 -18.31
CA PRO A 6 14.27 -17.62 -17.65
C PRO A 6 15.14 -16.40 -17.97
N ALA A 7 14.53 -15.22 -18.02
CA ALA A 7 15.23 -13.97 -18.31
C ALA A 7 16.27 -13.60 -17.23
N ALA A 8 17.27 -12.81 -17.63
CA ALA A 8 18.31 -12.36 -16.72
C ALA A 8 17.72 -11.51 -15.57
N PRO A 9 18.09 -11.74 -14.30
CA PRO A 9 17.49 -11.06 -13.15
C PRO A 9 17.55 -9.53 -13.22
N GLY A 10 18.63 -8.96 -13.75
CA GLY A 10 18.78 -7.52 -13.92
C GLY A 10 17.73 -6.91 -14.85
N ILE A 11 17.43 -7.58 -15.96
CA ILE A 11 16.42 -7.12 -16.92
C ILE A 11 15.03 -7.22 -16.29
N VAL A 12 14.73 -8.35 -15.63
CA VAL A 12 13.44 -8.56 -14.96
C VAL A 12 13.17 -7.47 -13.92
N LEU A 13 14.13 -7.19 -13.05
CA LEU A 13 13.98 -6.17 -12.01
C LEU A 13 13.85 -4.76 -12.62
N ALA A 14 14.63 -4.44 -13.66
CA ALA A 14 14.48 -3.19 -14.39
C ALA A 14 13.07 -3.05 -14.99
N SER A 15 12.52 -4.10 -15.60
CA SER A 15 11.15 -4.08 -16.13
C SER A 15 10.10 -3.86 -15.04
N VAL A 16 10.23 -4.51 -13.88
CA VAL A 16 9.35 -4.26 -12.73
C VAL A 16 9.41 -2.79 -12.32
N LEU A 17 10.61 -2.24 -12.12
CA LEU A 17 10.78 -0.85 -11.71
C LEU A 17 10.21 0.13 -12.74
N THR A 18 10.41 -0.11 -14.03
CA THR A 18 9.81 0.72 -15.10
C THR A 18 8.30 0.73 -15.01
N VAL A 19 7.66 -0.44 -14.83
CA VAL A 19 6.20 -0.52 -14.69
C VAL A 19 5.74 0.27 -13.46
N LEU A 20 6.41 0.11 -12.31
CA LEU A 20 6.07 0.82 -11.08
C LEU A 20 6.22 2.34 -11.24
N ILE A 21 7.28 2.82 -11.87
CA ILE A 21 7.47 4.25 -12.14
C ILE A 21 6.34 4.77 -13.03
N LEU A 22 6.02 4.08 -14.12
CA LEU A 22 4.97 4.53 -15.05
C LEU A 22 3.60 4.60 -14.39
N VAL A 23 3.21 3.59 -13.61
CA VAL A 23 1.92 3.62 -12.91
C VAL A 23 1.90 4.69 -11.82
N ASN A 24 2.99 4.90 -11.08
CA ASN A 24 3.07 5.94 -10.06
C ASN A 24 2.94 7.35 -10.67
N LEU A 25 3.58 7.59 -11.82
CA LEU A 25 3.44 8.84 -12.56
C LEU A 25 2.01 9.05 -13.08
N ALA A 26 1.35 8.01 -13.59
CA ALA A 26 -0.02 8.07 -14.07
C ALA A 26 -1.02 8.34 -12.94
N ASP A 27 -0.89 7.64 -11.81
CA ASP A 27 -1.79 7.78 -10.67
C ASP A 27 -1.63 9.14 -9.95
N ASN A 28 -0.49 9.80 -10.12
CA ASN A 28 -0.24 11.17 -9.64
C ASN A 28 -0.43 12.25 -10.72
N GLY A 29 -1.05 11.92 -11.86
CA GLY A 29 -1.45 12.89 -12.88
C GLY A 29 -0.33 13.44 -13.78
N LEU A 30 0.87 12.85 -13.71
CA LEU A 30 2.00 13.22 -14.57
C LEU A 30 2.00 12.47 -15.92
N LEU A 31 1.19 11.43 -16.04
CA LEU A 31 0.90 10.71 -17.28
C LEU A 31 -0.61 10.47 -17.42
N PRO A 32 -1.14 10.18 -18.63
CA PRO A 32 -2.52 9.78 -18.81
C PRO A 32 -2.88 8.56 -17.95
N SER A 33 -4.04 8.61 -17.30
CA SER A 33 -4.50 7.57 -16.37
C SER A 33 -5.82 6.97 -16.84
N LEU A 34 -5.96 5.65 -16.70
CA LEU A 34 -7.22 4.92 -16.90
C LEU A 34 -8.00 4.76 -15.58
N GLY A 35 -7.62 5.50 -14.53
CA GLY A 35 -8.21 5.38 -13.20
C GLY A 35 -7.99 3.97 -12.62
N LEU A 36 -9.05 3.36 -12.09
CA LEU A 36 -8.96 2.02 -11.47
C LEU A 36 -8.44 0.92 -12.41
N ALA A 37 -8.56 1.09 -13.73
CA ALA A 37 -8.04 0.12 -14.69
C ALA A 37 -6.50 0.07 -14.70
N ASN A 38 -5.80 1.12 -14.27
CA ASN A 38 -4.33 1.12 -14.13
C ASN A 38 -3.85 0.02 -13.19
N ALA A 39 -4.57 -0.18 -12.07
CA ALA A 39 -4.22 -1.20 -11.09
C ALA A 39 -4.32 -2.61 -11.68
N ALA A 40 -5.43 -2.91 -12.37
CA ALA A 40 -5.64 -4.20 -13.01
C ALA A 40 -4.60 -4.47 -14.11
N LEU A 41 -4.32 -3.48 -14.96
CA LEU A 41 -3.31 -3.59 -16.01
C LEU A 41 -1.92 -3.81 -15.43
N THR A 42 -1.54 -3.05 -14.40
CA THR A 42 -0.25 -3.19 -13.73
C THR A 42 -0.08 -4.58 -13.11
N ILE A 43 -1.09 -5.08 -12.40
CA ILE A 43 -1.07 -6.44 -11.83
C ILE A 43 -0.90 -7.48 -12.93
N ALA A 44 -1.61 -7.34 -14.07
CA ALA A 44 -1.49 -8.26 -15.19
C ALA A 44 -0.08 -8.25 -15.81
N VAL A 45 0.49 -7.06 -16.08
CA VAL A 45 1.85 -6.92 -16.62
C VAL A 45 2.89 -7.48 -15.66
N LEU A 46 2.79 -7.16 -14.37
CA LEU A 46 3.69 -7.70 -13.34
C LEU A 46 3.58 -9.23 -13.23
N THR A 47 2.37 -9.79 -13.37
CA THR A 47 2.16 -11.25 -13.41
C THR A 47 2.89 -11.88 -14.59
N VAL A 48 2.80 -11.26 -15.78
CA VAL A 48 3.52 -11.70 -16.99
C VAL A 48 5.03 -11.65 -16.77
N ILE A 49 5.55 -10.58 -16.16
CA ILE A 49 6.98 -10.46 -15.84
C ILE A 49 7.44 -11.57 -14.88
N VAL A 50 6.66 -11.88 -13.84
CA VAL A 50 6.96 -13.00 -12.93
C VAL A 50 7.02 -14.33 -13.68
N TRP A 51 6.08 -14.60 -14.57
CA TRP A 51 6.10 -15.83 -15.38
C TRP A 51 7.27 -15.86 -16.36
N TRP A 52 7.61 -14.72 -16.96
CA TRP A 52 8.77 -14.55 -17.84
C TRP A 52 10.10 -14.82 -17.10
N ALA A 53 10.17 -14.45 -15.83
CA ALA A 53 11.28 -14.79 -14.93
C ALA A 53 11.29 -16.27 -14.47
N GLY A 54 10.30 -17.08 -14.90
CA GLY A 54 10.11 -18.45 -14.44
C GLY A 54 9.67 -18.54 -12.98
N GLY A 55 8.98 -17.52 -12.47
CA GLY A 55 8.36 -17.49 -11.15
C GLY A 55 7.01 -18.20 -11.13
N THR A 56 6.49 -18.36 -9.92
CA THR A 56 5.29 -19.12 -9.57
C THR A 56 4.37 -18.29 -8.67
N ARG A 57 3.18 -18.82 -8.37
CA ARG A 57 2.28 -18.18 -7.40
C ARG A 57 2.86 -18.12 -5.99
N ASP A 58 3.73 -19.07 -5.64
CA ASP A 58 4.37 -19.11 -4.33
C ASP A 58 5.40 -17.98 -4.20
N ASP A 59 6.10 -17.64 -5.30
CA ASP A 59 7.03 -16.50 -5.32
C ASP A 59 6.35 -15.18 -4.98
N VAL A 60 5.06 -15.02 -5.32
CA VAL A 60 4.26 -13.82 -4.99
C VAL A 60 3.36 -14.00 -3.76
N ALA A 61 3.56 -15.06 -2.98
CA ALA A 61 2.77 -15.41 -1.79
C ALA A 61 1.25 -15.58 -2.04
N LEU A 62 0.90 -16.12 -3.21
CA LEU A 62 -0.46 -16.50 -3.60
C LEU A 62 -0.61 -18.03 -3.79
N GLY A 63 0.22 -18.79 -3.07
CA GLY A 63 0.15 -20.24 -3.04
C GLY A 63 -1.20 -20.73 -2.49
N ARG A 64 -1.79 -21.75 -3.12
CA ARG A 64 -3.12 -22.26 -2.71
C ARG A 64 -3.12 -22.77 -1.26
N GLY A 65 -2.00 -23.34 -0.82
CA GLY A 65 -1.83 -23.86 0.55
C GLY A 65 -1.76 -22.79 1.64
N THR A 66 -1.58 -21.50 1.28
CA THR A 66 -1.40 -20.42 2.27
C THR A 66 -2.64 -19.54 2.43
N ILE A 67 -3.69 -19.75 1.63
CA ILE A 67 -4.93 -18.96 1.65
C ILE A 67 -5.59 -18.97 3.04
N ARG A 68 -5.84 -20.14 3.63
CA ARG A 68 -6.48 -20.24 4.95
C ARG A 68 -5.66 -19.54 6.03
N ARG A 69 -4.35 -19.80 6.06
CA ARG A 69 -3.43 -19.16 7.02
C ARG A 69 -3.43 -17.63 6.83
N GLY A 70 -3.31 -17.18 5.59
CA GLY A 70 -3.36 -15.76 5.24
C GLY A 70 -4.65 -15.08 5.65
N ALA A 71 -5.80 -15.74 5.44
CA ALA A 71 -7.11 -15.23 5.84
C ALA A 71 -7.25 -15.08 7.37
N ILE A 72 -6.71 -16.02 8.15
CA ILE A 72 -6.68 -15.93 9.62
C ILE A 72 -5.83 -14.73 10.07
N TRP A 73 -4.63 -14.57 9.49
CA TRP A 73 -3.79 -13.40 9.77
C TRP A 73 -4.48 -12.09 9.39
N ALA A 74 -5.09 -12.03 8.21
CA ALA A 74 -5.82 -10.86 7.72
C ALA A 74 -6.96 -10.49 8.68
N ALA A 75 -7.80 -11.46 9.06
CA ALA A 75 -8.91 -11.24 9.98
C ALA A 75 -8.43 -10.73 11.36
N ALA A 76 -7.36 -11.32 11.90
CA ALA A 76 -6.77 -10.87 13.16
C ALA A 76 -6.25 -9.43 13.06
N LEU A 77 -5.53 -9.09 11.99
CA LEU A 77 -4.99 -7.75 11.76
C LEU A 77 -6.09 -6.71 11.56
N ILE A 78 -7.14 -7.04 10.81
CA ILE A 78 -8.33 -6.20 10.66
C ILE A 78 -8.97 -5.93 12.02
N GLY A 79 -9.14 -6.96 12.85
CA GLY A 79 -9.69 -6.83 14.20
C GLY A 79 -8.84 -5.93 15.12
N VAL A 80 -7.51 -6.06 15.04
CA VAL A 80 -6.57 -5.19 15.78
C VAL A 80 -6.72 -3.72 15.34
N VAL A 81 -6.69 -3.45 14.03
CA VAL A 81 -6.83 -2.07 13.53
C VAL A 81 -8.20 -1.48 13.86
N ALA A 82 -9.28 -2.26 13.70
CA ALA A 82 -10.63 -1.84 14.08
C ALA A 82 -10.70 -1.46 15.55
N THR A 83 -10.07 -2.24 16.43
CA THR A 83 -9.99 -1.94 17.87
C THR A 83 -9.22 -0.64 18.13
N VAL A 84 -8.07 -0.45 17.48
CA VAL A 84 -7.27 0.78 17.60
C VAL A 84 -8.08 2.00 17.17
N TYR A 85 -8.78 1.92 16.03
CA TYR A 85 -9.61 3.03 15.55
C TYR A 85 -10.82 3.28 16.42
N LEU A 86 -11.46 2.25 16.96
CA LEU A 86 -12.55 2.40 17.92
C LEU A 86 -12.07 3.13 19.18
N VAL A 87 -10.96 2.68 19.78
CA VAL A 87 -10.38 3.34 20.97
C VAL A 87 -10.02 4.80 20.66
N ALA A 88 -9.37 5.05 19.53
CA ALA A 88 -9.03 6.41 19.11
C ALA A 88 -10.25 7.29 18.79
N ALA A 89 -11.36 6.73 18.29
CA ALA A 89 -12.59 7.48 18.08
C ALA A 89 -13.30 7.83 19.39
N LEU A 90 -13.20 6.95 20.40
CA LEU A 90 -13.80 7.16 21.71
C LEU A 90 -13.06 8.23 22.54
N LEU A 91 -11.74 8.35 22.39
CA LEU A 91 -10.90 9.32 23.08
C LEU A 91 -11.04 10.74 22.47
N PRO A 92 -11.49 11.76 23.23
CA PRO A 92 -11.77 13.10 22.67
C PRO A 92 -10.56 13.78 22.01
N PHE A 93 -9.38 13.67 22.60
CA PHE A 93 -8.16 14.33 22.12
C PHE A 93 -7.59 13.72 20.82
N THR A 94 -8.07 12.54 20.39
CA THR A 94 -7.69 11.92 19.11
C THR A 94 -8.73 12.12 18.02
N ARG A 95 -9.93 12.65 18.33
CA ARG A 95 -11.00 12.83 17.31
C ARG A 95 -10.60 13.79 16.21
N GLU A 96 -9.79 14.80 16.51
CA GLU A 96 -9.27 15.75 15.51
C GLU A 96 -8.42 15.05 14.43
N LEU A 97 -7.77 13.92 14.76
CA LEU A 97 -6.98 13.14 13.79
C LEU A 97 -7.85 12.51 12.69
N PHE A 98 -9.14 12.30 12.96
CA PHE A 98 -10.11 11.78 11.98
C PHE A 98 -10.81 12.89 11.19
N SER A 99 -10.59 14.16 11.55
CA SER A 99 -11.18 15.31 10.85
C SER A 99 -10.47 15.54 9.51
N ASP A 100 -10.90 14.81 8.48
CA ASP A 100 -10.46 15.05 7.12
C ASP A 100 -11.53 15.83 6.35
N ARG A 101 -11.25 17.10 6.01
CA ARG A 101 -12.15 17.95 5.22
C ARG A 101 -12.50 17.34 3.86
N ARG A 102 -11.66 16.47 3.29
CA ARG A 102 -11.97 15.77 2.02
C ARG A 102 -13.04 14.71 2.16
N SER A 103 -13.22 14.18 3.37
CA SER A 103 -14.08 13.02 3.64
C SER A 103 -15.32 13.38 4.45
N ALA A 104 -15.26 14.49 5.19
CA ALA A 104 -16.32 14.95 6.08
C ALA A 104 -17.67 15.20 5.39
N HIS A 105 -17.67 15.53 4.10
CA HIS A 105 -18.87 15.88 3.34
C HIS A 105 -19.40 14.75 2.45
N LEU A 106 -18.73 13.59 2.44
CA LEU A 106 -19.07 12.53 1.50
C LEU A 106 -20.40 11.86 1.88
N PRO A 107 -21.29 11.60 0.90
CA PRO A 107 -22.46 10.78 1.13
C PRO A 107 -22.05 9.34 1.46
N GLY A 108 -22.86 8.62 2.24
CA GLY A 108 -22.52 7.26 2.69
C GLY A 108 -22.25 6.27 1.55
N GLY A 109 -22.95 6.43 0.42
CA GLY A 109 -22.71 5.63 -0.79
C GLY A 109 -21.32 5.85 -1.40
N GLU A 110 -20.78 7.06 -1.36
CA GLU A 110 -19.43 7.35 -1.86
C GLU A 110 -18.36 6.81 -0.91
N VAL A 111 -18.59 6.92 0.40
CA VAL A 111 -17.72 6.27 1.41
C VAL A 111 -17.68 4.76 1.18
N ALA A 112 -18.83 4.12 0.96
CA ALA A 112 -18.91 2.69 0.66
C ALA A 112 -18.14 2.34 -0.62
N LEU A 113 -18.32 3.11 -1.71
CA LEU A 113 -17.57 2.90 -2.95
C LEU A 113 -16.06 2.99 -2.72
N ARG A 114 -15.58 3.96 -1.94
CA ARG A 114 -14.16 4.10 -1.61
C ARG A 114 -13.65 2.90 -0.80
N VAL A 115 -14.35 2.57 0.29
CA VAL A 115 -13.97 1.52 1.26
C VAL A 115 -13.95 0.12 0.62
N PHE A 116 -14.92 -0.18 -0.25
CA PHE A 116 -15.10 -1.52 -0.80
C PHE A 116 -14.62 -1.71 -2.24
N VAL A 117 -14.39 -0.63 -2.99
CA VAL A 117 -13.97 -0.71 -4.40
C VAL A 117 -12.68 0.07 -4.64
N ALA A 118 -12.68 1.39 -4.44
CA ALA A 118 -11.56 2.20 -4.89
C ALA A 118 -10.26 1.92 -4.10
N VAL A 119 -10.33 1.88 -2.77
CA VAL A 119 -9.19 1.57 -1.90
C VAL A 119 -8.68 0.15 -2.11
N PRO A 120 -9.50 -0.91 -2.01
CA PRO A 120 -8.97 -2.27 -2.15
C PRO A 120 -8.41 -2.53 -3.54
N LEU A 121 -9.09 -2.09 -4.61
CA LEU A 121 -8.67 -2.40 -5.99
C LEU A 121 -7.60 -1.45 -6.52
N GLY A 122 -7.78 -0.15 -6.32
CA GLY A 122 -6.91 0.89 -6.84
C GLY A 122 -5.60 1.06 -6.07
N THR A 123 -5.60 0.75 -4.77
CA THR A 123 -4.44 0.97 -3.90
C THR A 123 -3.91 -0.34 -3.32
N VAL A 124 -4.71 -1.02 -2.50
CA VAL A 124 -4.19 -2.12 -1.65
C VAL A 124 -3.71 -3.29 -2.49
N LEU A 125 -4.53 -3.79 -3.42
CA LEU A 125 -4.14 -4.92 -4.26
C LEU A 125 -2.95 -4.58 -5.16
N LEU A 126 -2.95 -3.38 -5.75
CA LEU A 126 -1.85 -2.91 -6.59
C LEU A 126 -0.54 -2.88 -5.81
N GLU A 127 -0.51 -2.17 -4.69
CA GLU A 127 0.71 -1.94 -3.91
C GLU A 127 1.21 -3.23 -3.26
N GLU A 128 0.33 -4.02 -2.64
CA GLU A 128 0.76 -5.28 -2.02
C GLU A 128 1.25 -6.28 -3.06
N TYR A 129 0.57 -6.39 -4.20
CA TYR A 129 1.03 -7.26 -5.29
C TYR A 129 2.38 -6.80 -5.86
N ALA A 130 2.55 -5.50 -6.10
CA ALA A 130 3.79 -4.92 -6.61
C ALA A 130 4.97 -5.11 -5.66
N PHE A 131 4.84 -4.61 -4.42
CA PHE A 131 5.96 -4.51 -3.49
C PHE A 131 6.22 -5.81 -2.73
N ARG A 132 5.16 -6.45 -2.21
CA ARG A 132 5.28 -7.66 -1.36
C ARG A 132 5.16 -8.92 -2.21
N GLY A 133 4.32 -8.93 -3.23
CA GLY A 133 4.22 -10.04 -4.18
C GLY A 133 5.47 -10.13 -5.05
N VAL A 134 5.57 -9.23 -6.03
CA VAL A 134 6.51 -9.33 -7.16
C VAL A 134 7.92 -8.88 -6.79
N LEU A 135 8.10 -7.64 -6.36
CA LEU A 135 9.41 -7.07 -6.09
C LEU A 135 10.14 -7.83 -4.97
N TYR A 136 9.50 -7.99 -3.81
CA TYR A 136 10.05 -8.77 -2.71
C TYR A 136 10.26 -10.24 -3.10
N GLY A 137 9.31 -10.87 -3.79
CA GLY A 137 9.40 -12.27 -4.22
C GLY A 137 10.61 -12.54 -5.12
N LEU A 138 10.75 -11.74 -6.17
CA LEU A 138 11.86 -11.86 -7.13
C LEU A 138 13.21 -11.56 -6.46
N ILE A 139 13.33 -10.46 -5.70
CA ILE A 139 14.60 -10.14 -5.02
C ILE A 139 14.96 -11.21 -4.00
N ARG A 140 13.98 -11.74 -3.24
CA ARG A 140 14.23 -12.80 -2.26
C ARG A 140 14.78 -14.04 -2.92
N ARG A 141 14.25 -14.41 -4.09
CA ARG A 141 14.72 -15.54 -4.90
C ARG A 141 16.17 -15.38 -5.35
N TYR A 142 16.60 -14.17 -5.71
CA TYR A 142 17.94 -13.92 -6.26
C TYR A 142 19.00 -13.51 -5.23
N ARG A 143 18.60 -12.83 -4.15
CA ARG A 143 19.48 -12.09 -3.22
C ARG A 143 19.14 -12.29 -1.74
N GLY A 144 18.17 -13.15 -1.41
CA GLY A 144 17.79 -13.48 -0.04
C GLY A 144 16.84 -12.48 0.64
N THR A 145 16.37 -12.86 1.82
CA THR A 145 15.30 -12.17 2.55
C THR A 145 15.66 -10.76 3.01
N VAL A 146 16.89 -10.53 3.47
CA VAL A 146 17.31 -9.22 3.98
C VAL A 146 17.29 -8.18 2.86
N THR A 147 17.95 -8.47 1.74
CA THR A 147 17.95 -7.61 0.55
C THR A 147 16.53 -7.33 0.06
N ALA A 148 15.68 -8.36 -0.01
CA ALA A 148 14.29 -8.20 -0.44
C ALA A 148 13.50 -7.27 0.48
N THR A 149 13.67 -7.42 1.80
CA THR A 149 12.99 -6.59 2.80
C THR A 149 13.43 -5.15 2.69
N VAL A 150 14.74 -4.89 2.67
CA VAL A 150 15.30 -3.54 2.58
C VAL A 150 14.87 -2.87 1.28
N THR A 151 15.11 -3.51 0.13
CA THR A 151 14.81 -2.91 -1.17
C THR A 151 13.32 -2.68 -1.38
N SER A 152 12.45 -3.66 -1.04
CA SER A 152 11.00 -3.48 -1.16
C SER A 152 10.49 -2.35 -0.25
N SER A 153 11.00 -2.26 0.98
CA SER A 153 10.59 -1.24 1.95
C SER A 153 11.05 0.17 1.57
N LEU A 154 12.28 0.32 1.09
CA LEU A 154 12.80 1.61 0.62
C LEU A 154 12.03 2.09 -0.62
N LEU A 155 11.80 1.21 -1.59
CA LEU A 155 11.05 1.56 -2.80
C LEU A 155 9.57 1.86 -2.49
N PHE A 156 8.98 1.16 -1.52
CA PHE A 156 7.64 1.49 -1.01
C PHE A 156 7.59 2.85 -0.32
N GLY A 157 8.66 3.24 0.39
CA GLY A 157 8.79 4.60 0.92
C GLY A 157 8.86 5.65 -0.20
N LEU A 158 9.72 5.42 -1.19
CA LEU A 158 9.89 6.32 -2.34
C LEU A 158 8.61 6.45 -3.20
N TRP A 159 7.82 5.39 -3.31
CA TRP A 159 6.50 5.40 -3.95
C TRP A 159 5.56 6.48 -3.39
N HIS A 160 5.73 6.83 -2.11
CA HIS A 160 4.92 7.81 -1.42
C HIS A 160 5.44 9.25 -1.57
N VAL A 161 6.54 9.50 -2.28
CA VAL A 161 7.02 10.87 -2.49
C VAL A 161 5.98 11.70 -3.26
N LEU A 162 5.58 11.28 -4.46
CA LEU A 162 4.61 12.05 -5.27
C LEU A 162 3.25 12.23 -4.57
N PRO A 163 2.65 11.19 -3.96
CA PRO A 163 1.42 11.36 -3.19
C PRO A 163 1.56 12.28 -1.97
N SER A 164 2.76 12.39 -1.40
CA SER A 164 3.02 13.23 -0.21
C SER A 164 3.26 14.68 -0.55
N LEU A 165 3.71 14.98 -1.79
CA LEU A 165 3.84 16.35 -2.27
C LEU A 165 2.50 17.09 -2.01
N HIS A 166 2.57 18.14 -1.21
CA HIS A 166 1.44 18.99 -0.77
C HIS A 166 0.57 18.47 0.40
N VAL A 167 0.85 17.32 1.01
CA VAL A 167 0.08 16.85 2.18
C VAL A 167 0.29 17.78 3.39
N ALA A 168 1.51 18.30 3.59
CA ALA A 168 1.84 19.22 4.67
C ALA A 168 1.13 20.58 4.56
N THR A 169 0.87 21.05 3.33
CA THR A 169 0.13 22.30 3.09
C THR A 169 -1.38 22.13 3.14
N GLN A 170 -1.88 20.89 3.15
CA GLN A 170 -3.31 20.56 3.07
C GLN A 170 -3.91 19.98 4.36
N LYS A 171 -3.09 19.49 5.30
CA LYS A 171 -3.54 18.99 6.61
C LYS A 171 -3.20 19.98 7.73
N PRO A 172 -4.18 20.69 8.32
CA PRO A 172 -3.94 21.69 9.37
C PRO A 172 -3.12 21.17 10.55
N ALA A 173 -3.33 19.91 10.95
CA ALA A 173 -2.56 19.25 12.02
C ALA A 173 -1.07 19.08 11.68
N LEU A 174 -0.74 18.79 10.41
CA LEU A 174 0.65 18.70 9.96
C LEU A 174 1.25 20.10 9.75
N THR A 175 0.45 21.04 9.26
CA THR A 175 0.85 22.45 9.15
C THR A 175 1.21 23.06 10.50
N ALA A 176 0.49 22.72 11.58
CA ALA A 176 0.81 23.18 12.93
C ALA A 176 2.17 22.69 13.45
N VAL A 177 2.63 21.52 12.98
CA VAL A 177 3.91 20.90 13.40
C VAL A 177 5.07 21.31 12.48
N PHE A 178 4.84 21.36 11.16
CA PHE A 178 5.90 21.55 10.17
C PHE A 178 5.94 22.96 9.56
N GLY A 179 4.92 23.78 9.78
CA GLY A 179 4.81 25.14 9.25
C GLY A 179 4.48 25.20 7.75
N HIS A 180 4.31 26.42 7.23
CA HIS A 180 3.97 26.70 5.83
C HIS A 180 5.18 26.84 4.88
N THR A 181 6.37 26.44 5.33
CA THR A 181 7.61 26.70 4.57
C THR A 181 7.94 25.53 3.62
N PRO A 182 8.66 25.78 2.51
CA PRO A 182 9.20 24.72 1.66
C PRO A 182 10.04 23.69 2.44
N VAL A 183 10.80 24.15 3.44
CA VAL A 183 11.57 23.28 4.35
C VAL A 183 10.65 22.39 5.18
N GLY A 184 9.55 22.94 5.71
CA GLY A 184 8.53 22.18 6.43
C GLY A 184 7.89 21.08 5.58
N ALA A 185 7.58 21.39 4.32
CA ALA A 185 7.06 20.42 3.37
C ALA A 185 8.05 19.27 3.11
N VAL A 186 9.33 19.60 2.89
CA VAL A 186 10.39 18.58 2.71
C VAL A 186 10.53 17.69 3.95
N ILE A 187 10.50 18.25 5.15
CA ILE A 187 10.60 17.47 6.39
C ILE A 187 9.40 16.53 6.53
N ALA A 188 8.19 17.01 6.22
CA ALA A 188 6.99 16.18 6.25
C ALA A 188 7.05 15.03 5.23
N ASP A 189 7.53 15.30 4.01
CA ASP A 189 7.71 14.28 2.97
C ASP A 189 8.75 13.23 3.38
N LEU A 190 9.89 13.66 3.94
CA LEU A 190 10.89 12.74 4.49
C LEU A 190 10.31 11.89 5.62
N GLY A 191 9.51 12.50 6.51
CA GLY A 191 8.79 11.79 7.56
C GLY A 191 7.83 10.74 7.01
N ALA A 192 7.06 11.08 5.97
CA ALA A 192 6.16 10.16 5.30
C ALA A 192 6.92 8.99 4.64
N VAL A 193 8.02 9.27 3.93
CA VAL A 193 8.88 8.25 3.32
C VAL A 193 9.46 7.32 4.38
N LEU A 194 10.00 7.84 5.48
CA LEU A 194 10.55 7.03 6.56
C LEU A 194 9.48 6.17 7.23
N PHE A 195 8.31 6.74 7.53
CA PHE A 195 7.18 6.01 8.13
C PHE A 195 6.69 4.89 7.22
N THR A 196 6.49 5.19 5.94
CA THR A 196 6.03 4.21 4.95
C THR A 196 7.10 3.15 4.66
N SER A 197 8.40 3.50 4.68
CA SER A 197 9.47 2.49 4.65
C SER A 197 9.49 1.60 5.88
N ALA A 198 9.23 2.12 7.08
CA ALA A 198 9.12 1.30 8.29
C ALA A 198 7.89 0.35 8.21
N ALA A 199 6.75 0.86 7.72
CA ALA A 199 5.59 0.03 7.40
C ALA A 199 5.93 -1.02 6.33
N GLY A 200 6.75 -0.64 5.33
CA GLY A 200 7.55 -1.48 4.44
C GLY A 200 7.94 -2.81 5.05
N VAL A 201 8.79 -2.70 6.08
CA VAL A 201 9.39 -3.81 6.80
C VAL A 201 8.32 -4.64 7.49
N LEU A 202 7.35 -4.01 8.17
CA LEU A 202 6.25 -4.71 8.83
C LEU A 202 5.46 -5.57 7.83
N PHE A 203 5.06 -5.02 6.69
CA PHE A 203 4.31 -5.75 5.67
C PHE A 203 5.13 -6.91 5.07
N CYS A 204 6.45 -6.72 4.83
CA CYS A 204 7.34 -7.79 4.42
C CYS A 204 7.41 -8.92 5.46
N GLU A 205 7.48 -8.57 6.75
CA GLU A 205 7.48 -9.55 7.85
C GLU A 205 6.14 -10.28 7.99
N LEU A 206 5.02 -9.59 7.83
CA LEU A 206 3.69 -10.21 7.81
C LEU A 206 3.54 -11.19 6.66
N ARG A 207 3.96 -10.82 5.45
CA ARG A 207 4.03 -11.71 4.29
C ARG A 207 4.91 -12.92 4.60
N ARG A 208 6.08 -12.75 5.22
CA ARG A 208 7.03 -13.84 5.53
C ARG A 208 6.49 -14.79 6.60
N ARG A 209 5.87 -14.26 7.65
CA ARG A 209 5.33 -15.07 8.77
C ARG A 209 4.03 -15.78 8.42
N SER A 210 3.20 -15.19 7.57
CA SER A 210 1.96 -15.83 7.10
C SER A 210 2.19 -16.72 5.87
N ASP A 211 3.30 -16.49 5.15
CA ASP A 211 3.57 -17.01 3.80
C ASP A 211 2.44 -16.70 2.80
N SER A 212 1.75 -15.58 3.03
CA SER A 212 0.58 -15.18 2.26
C SER A 212 0.54 -13.67 2.05
N LEU A 213 0.10 -13.26 0.86
CA LEU A 213 -0.17 -11.87 0.56
C LEU A 213 -1.45 -11.36 1.23
N LEU A 214 -2.34 -12.25 1.67
CA LEU A 214 -3.59 -11.85 2.33
C LEU A 214 -3.35 -11.14 3.67
N ALA A 215 -2.30 -11.50 4.41
CA ALA A 215 -1.98 -10.86 5.68
C ALA A 215 -1.64 -9.36 5.51
N PRO A 216 -0.67 -8.96 4.66
CA PRO A 216 -0.42 -7.54 4.42
C PRO A 216 -1.59 -6.84 3.72
N ILE A 217 -2.31 -7.49 2.79
CA ILE A 217 -3.54 -6.94 2.18
C ILE A 217 -4.59 -6.59 3.25
N GLY A 218 -4.82 -7.50 4.21
CA GLY A 218 -5.79 -7.29 5.28
C GLY A 218 -5.43 -6.11 6.18
N LEU A 219 -4.15 -6.03 6.61
CA LEU A 219 -3.68 -4.90 7.39
C LEU A 219 -3.80 -3.58 6.62
N HIS A 220 -3.33 -3.56 5.38
CA HIS A 220 -3.29 -2.35 4.55
C HIS A 220 -4.71 -1.86 4.21
N TRP A 221 -5.62 -2.77 3.85
CA TRP A 221 -7.03 -2.43 3.68
C TRP A 221 -7.62 -1.89 4.98
N ALA A 222 -7.37 -2.53 6.12
CA ALA A 222 -7.93 -2.08 7.39
C ALA A 222 -7.47 -0.65 7.74
N THR A 223 -6.17 -0.35 7.59
CA THR A 223 -5.63 0.99 7.89
C THR A 223 -6.21 2.07 6.98
N ASN A 224 -6.44 1.78 5.70
CA ASN A 224 -7.01 2.77 4.78
C ASN A 224 -8.53 2.89 4.94
N ALA A 225 -9.23 1.76 4.86
CA ALA A 225 -10.68 1.72 4.72
C ALA A 225 -11.40 2.04 6.03
N LEU A 226 -10.90 1.53 7.18
CA LEU A 226 -11.53 1.82 8.47
C LEU A 226 -11.33 3.29 8.88
N GLY A 227 -10.33 3.98 8.31
CA GLY A 227 -10.09 5.41 8.57
C GLY A 227 -11.20 6.27 7.98
N TYR A 228 -11.60 5.96 6.75
CA TYR A 228 -12.78 6.57 6.11
C TYR A 228 -14.07 6.29 6.90
N LEU A 229 -14.25 5.06 7.37
CA LEU A 229 -15.43 4.70 8.16
C LEU A 229 -15.46 5.43 9.52
N ALA A 230 -14.33 5.50 10.21
CA ALA A 230 -14.22 6.20 11.49
C ALA A 230 -14.49 7.70 11.33
N ALA A 231 -13.89 8.33 10.31
CA ALA A 231 -14.15 9.74 9.99
C ALA A 231 -15.63 9.98 9.67
N TYR A 232 -16.23 9.15 8.81
CA TYR A 232 -17.65 9.27 8.45
C TYR A 232 -18.58 9.05 9.67
N ALA A 233 -18.30 8.08 10.53
CA ALA A 233 -19.10 7.83 11.72
C ALA A 233 -19.05 9.01 12.69
N LEU A 234 -17.85 9.57 12.92
CA LEU A 234 -17.68 10.71 13.82
C LEU A 234 -18.40 11.97 13.33
N THR A 235 -18.47 12.22 12.01
CA THR A 235 -19.23 13.37 11.49
C THR A 235 -20.75 13.21 11.57
N ARG A 236 -21.26 11.98 11.77
CA ARG A 236 -22.70 11.71 11.96
C ARG A 236 -23.11 11.69 13.43
N LEU A 237 -22.15 11.57 14.33
CA LEU A 237 -22.35 11.54 15.79
C LEU A 237 -22.11 12.91 16.46
N ALA A 238 -21.49 13.86 15.75
CA ALA A 238 -21.28 15.24 16.16
C ALA A 238 -22.44 16.13 15.72
#